data_AF-A0A1E5Q047-F1
#
_entry.id   AF-A0A1E5Q047-F1
#
_cell.length_a   1.000
_cell.length_b   1.000
_cell.length_c   1.000
_cell.angle_alpha   90.00
_cell.angle_beta   90.00
_cell.angle_gamma   90.00
#
_symmetry.space_group_name_H-M   'P 1'
#
loop_
_entity.id
_entity.type
_entity.pdbx_description
1 polymer ?
#
loop_
_entity_poly.entity_id
_entity_poly.type
_entity_poly.pdbx_seq_one_letter_code
_entity_poly.pdbx_strand_id
1 'polypeptide(L)' 'MVRDVLDIASRSPWSWPQWDRTDPDGEDVRRASIGPLTVVYWVNRSLRHLRVLSIVWAD' A
#
# COMPACT_ATOMS: atom_id res chain seq x y z
N MET A 1 -4.51 -14.25 -2.02
CA MET A 1 -4.89 -12.83 -2.13
C MET A 1 -4.03 -11.90 -1.29
N VAL A 2 -4.08 -11.92 0.06
CA VAL A 2 -3.28 -10.95 0.86
C VAL A 2 -1.77 -11.11 0.66
N ARG A 3 -1.29 -12.35 0.56
CA ARG A 3 0.11 -12.64 0.24
C ARG A 3 0.50 -12.14 -1.16
N ASP A 4 -0.41 -12.22 -2.12
CA ASP A 4 -0.16 -11.75 -3.50
C ASP A 4 -0.08 -10.22 -3.55
N VAL A 5 -1.01 -9.52 -2.86
CA VAL A 5 -0.99 -8.07 -2.72
C VAL A 5 0.32 -7.61 -2.07
N LEU A 6 0.73 -8.26 -0.98
CA LEU A 6 1.96 -7.91 -0.27
C LEU A 6 3.22 -8.28 -1.07
N ASP A 7 3.25 -9.38 -1.81
CA ASP A 7 4.37 -9.74 -2.69
C ASP A 7 4.58 -8.68 -3.78
N ILE A 8 3.50 -8.27 -4.48
CA ILE A 8 3.57 -7.20 -5.49
C ILE A 8 4.00 -5.87 -4.85
N ALA A 9 3.37 -5.48 -3.73
CA ALA A 9 3.69 -4.23 -3.04
C ALA A 9 5.14 -4.19 -2.55
N SER A 10 5.71 -5.33 -2.14
CA SER A 10 7.12 -5.40 -1.70
C SER A 10 8.11 -5.24 -2.85
N ARG A 11 7.77 -5.72 -4.06
CA ARG A 11 8.63 -5.66 -5.25
C ARG A 11 8.52 -4.33 -6.00
N SER A 12 7.34 -3.72 -5.99
CA SER A 12 7.06 -2.48 -6.72
C SER A 12 6.14 -1.56 -5.91
N PRO A 13 6.62 -1.00 -4.78
CA PRO A 13 5.76 -0.27 -3.85
C PRO A 13 5.08 0.97 -4.44
N TRP A 14 5.64 1.58 -5.48
CA TRP A 14 5.07 2.74 -6.17
C TRP A 14 4.18 2.39 -7.37
N SER A 15 3.99 1.11 -7.72
CA SER A 15 3.07 0.71 -8.79
C SER A 15 1.60 0.87 -8.38
N TRP A 16 1.34 0.99 -7.07
CA TRP A 16 0.02 1.23 -6.51
C TRP A 16 -0.22 2.73 -6.29
N PRO A 17 -1.47 3.21 -6.45
CA PRO A 17 -1.78 4.62 -6.30
C PRO A 17 -1.51 5.10 -4.87
N GLN A 18 -1.21 6.39 -4.76
CA GLN A 18 -1.23 7.08 -3.46
C GLN A 18 -2.62 6.92 -2.83
N TRP A 19 -2.66 6.70 -1.52
CA TRP A 19 -3.91 6.45 -0.80
C TRP A 19 -4.85 7.65 -0.86
N ASP A 20 -4.33 8.83 -0.57
CA ASP A 20 -5.01 10.11 -0.70
C ASP A 20 -4.07 11.08 -1.44
N ARG A 21 -4.46 11.50 -2.65
CA ARG A 21 -3.67 12.44 -3.48
C ARG A 21 -3.77 13.89 -2.99
N THR A 22 -4.73 14.18 -2.12
CA THR A 22 -4.92 15.51 -1.53
C THR A 22 -4.15 15.70 -0.24
N ASP A 23 -3.64 14.61 0.34
CA ASP A 23 -2.77 14.62 1.51
C ASP A 23 -1.30 14.84 1.08
N PRO A 24 -0.71 16.02 1.35
CA PRO A 24 0.69 16.31 1.00
C PRO A 24 1.68 15.50 1.84
N ASP A 25 1.32 15.09 3.06
CA ASP A 25 2.17 14.28 3.93
C ASP A 25 2.06 12.78 3.58
N GLY A 26 0.99 12.42 2.85
CA GLY A 26 0.65 11.07 2.42
C GLY A 26 1.35 10.59 1.15
N GLU A 27 2.35 11.31 0.61
CA GLU A 27 3.00 10.96 -0.67
C GLU A 27 3.49 9.51 -0.68
N ASP A 28 3.99 9.00 0.44
CA ASP A 28 4.52 7.63 0.55
C ASP A 28 3.50 6.59 1.03
N VAL A 29 2.24 6.99 1.23
CA VAL A 29 1.16 6.08 1.60
C VAL A 29 0.46 5.58 0.35
N ARG A 30 0.33 4.26 0.24
CA ARG A 30 -0.14 3.57 -0.96
C ARG A 30 -1.31 2.68 -0.61
N ARG A 31 -2.21 2.53 -1.59
CA ARG A 31 -3.38 1.66 -1.50
C ARG A 31 -3.29 0.59 -2.58
N ALA A 32 -3.11 -0.67 -2.17
CA ALA A 32 -3.15 -1.82 -3.06
C ALA A 32 -4.45 -2.59 -2.87
N SER A 33 -5.19 -2.81 -3.97
CA SER A 33 -6.50 -3.47 -3.93
C SER A 33 -6.54 -4.60 -4.95
N ILE A 34 -6.96 -5.79 -4.52
CA ILE A 34 -7.27 -6.93 -5.39
C ILE A 34 -8.55 -7.60 -4.89
N GLY A 35 -9.62 -7.52 -5.68
CA GLY A 35 -10.94 -7.99 -5.27
C GLY A 35 -11.43 -7.29 -3.99
N PRO A 36 -12.00 -8.02 -3.01
CA PRO A 36 -12.53 -7.43 -1.76
C PRO A 36 -11.43 -6.98 -0.78
N LEU A 37 -10.18 -7.30 -1.07
CA LEU A 37 -9.05 -7.01 -0.20
C LEU A 37 -8.38 -5.70 -0.60
N THR A 38 -8.24 -4.80 0.37
CA THR A 38 -7.39 -3.60 0.29
C THR A 38 -6.31 -3.64 1.37
N VAL A 39 -5.07 -3.33 1.01
CA VAL A 39 -3.95 -3.08 1.93
C VAL A 39 -3.51 -1.62 1.78
N VAL A 40 -3.46 -0.89 2.89
CA VAL A 40 -2.83 0.43 2.95
C VAL A 40 -1.47 0.28 3.62
N TYR A 41 -0.44 0.84 3.01
CA TYR A 41 0.92 0.76 3.52
C TYR A 41 1.67 2.07 3.31
N TRP A 42 2.68 2.29 4.15
CA TRP A 42 3.63 3.38 4.01
C TRP A 42 4.99 2.86 3.57
N VAL A 43 5.60 3.57 2.61
CA VAL A 43 6.92 3.24 2.07
C VAL A 43 7.97 4.14 2.72
N ASN A 44 8.84 3.55 3.54
CA ASN A 44 9.99 4.27 4.08
C ASN A 44 11.15 4.21 3.08
N ARG A 45 11.40 5.32 2.38
CA ARG A 45 12.45 5.43 1.35
C ARG A 45 13.86 5.20 1.91
N SER A 46 14.17 5.76 3.08
CA SER A 46 15.51 5.70 3.66
C SER A 46 15.87 4.31 4.18
N LEU A 47 14.90 3.63 4.79
CA LEU A 47 15.10 2.29 5.36
C LEU A 47 14.77 1.17 4.37
N ARG A 48 14.23 1.48 3.19
CA ARG A 48 13.73 0.51 2.19
C ARG A 48 12.74 -0.51 2.80
N HIS A 49 11.94 -0.03 3.75
CA HIS A 49 10.94 -0.84 4.45
C HIS A 49 9.54 -0.43 4.05
N LEU A 50 8.63 -1.40 4.01
CA LEU A 50 7.20 -1.18 3.89
C LEU A 50 6.55 -1.47 5.24
N ARG A 51 5.70 -0.55 5.71
CA ARG A 51 4.87 -0.74 6.90
C ARG A 51 3.42 -0.83 6.49
N VAL A 52 2.78 -1.96 6.79
CA VAL A 52 1.33 -2.10 6.61
C VAL A 52 0.65 -1.26 7.68
N LEU A 53 -0.23 -0.36 7.26
CA LEU A 53 -1.01 0.52 8.13
C LEU A 53 -2.38 -0.07 8.39
N SER A 54 -3.02 -0.63 7.35
CA SER A 54 -4.31 -1.29 7.48
C SER A 54 -4.49 -2.40 6.44
N ILE A 55 -5.32 -3.37 6.81
CA ILE A 55 -5.82 -4.41 5.91
C ILE A 55 -7.34 -4.42 6.07
N VAL A 56 -8.06 -4.29 4.96
CA VAL A 56 -9.51 -4.17 4.94
C VAL A 56 -10.08 -5.22 4.00
N TRP A 57 -11.07 -5.97 4.48
CA TRP A 57 -12.00 -6.74 3.64
C TRP A 57 -13.30 -5.95 3.55
N ALA A 58 -13.67 -5.56 2.33
CA ALA A 58 -14.94 -4.92 2.04
C ALA A 58 -15.66 -5.75 0.96
N ASP A 59 -16.95 -6.02 1.20
CA ASP A 59 -17.84 -6.77 0.32
C ASP A 59 -18.31 -5.94 -0.88
#